data_AF-A0A7T0JRI6-F1
#
_entry.id   AF-A0A7T0JRI6-F1
#
_cell.length_a   1.000
_cell.length_b   1.000
_cell.length_c   1.000
_cell.angle_alpha   90.00
_cell.angle_beta   90.00
_cell.angle_gamma   90.00
#
_symmetry.space_group_name_H-M   'P 1'
#
loop_
_entity.id
_entity.type
_entity.pdbx_description
1 polymer ?
#
loop_
_entity_poly.entity_id
_entity_poly.type
_entity_poly.pdbx_seq_one_letter_code
_entity_poly.pdbx_strand_id
1 'polypeptide(L)'
;MKIFNAIVMAGTLAFTNAQAATVSGGSLILNIDRDALAAGVTMDNTPAPSIYVEEFFGASAASKTQSQLLNDNTPADWSDYAANEIPATGLQYAVNGLNIDANPAGRENRPTTFEFNPGDLLGSATGNIGLGGVIRFRVDVNRSNNRIVMGDMTLEYHPELEAATPGRSGWLLVNHIGFDADAFELFDVSTNLTGNNLTLTGNLGYGWGFDHLGAEDARLSETRIGNFSFQTTVVPLPAAVWLFASGLAGLFVTSRARRKCVAL
;
A
#
# COMPACT_ATOMS: atom_id res chain seq x y z
N MET A 1 37.60 10.60 61.84
CA MET A 1 37.05 9.39 61.19
C MET A 1 35.54 9.53 61.06
N LYS A 2 35.04 9.95 59.89
CA LYS A 2 33.62 9.97 59.55
C LYS A 2 33.53 9.63 58.06
N ILE A 3 33.05 8.44 57.73
CA ILE A 3 32.85 7.97 56.37
C ILE A 3 31.37 8.23 56.03
N PHE A 4 31.11 9.11 55.07
CA PHE A 4 29.78 9.31 54.49
C PHE A 4 29.54 8.23 53.44
N ASN A 5 28.53 7.38 53.66
CA ASN A 5 28.00 6.49 52.64
C ASN A 5 27.03 7.27 51.75
N ALA A 6 27.41 7.49 50.49
CA ALA A 6 26.50 7.96 49.45
C ALA A 6 25.84 6.74 48.80
N ILE A 7 24.53 6.58 49.01
CA ILE A 7 23.70 5.64 48.25
C ILE A 7 23.40 6.30 46.91
N VAL A 8 24.04 5.83 45.83
CA VAL A 8 23.67 6.17 44.46
C VAL A 8 22.47 5.31 44.09
N MET A 9 21.28 5.91 44.16
CA MET A 9 20.05 5.28 43.67
C MET A 9 20.02 5.47 42.15
N ALA A 10 20.54 4.50 41.41
CA ALA A 10 20.43 4.45 39.95
C ALA A 10 18.98 4.10 39.59
N GLY A 11 18.15 5.12 39.38
CA GLY A 11 16.82 4.94 38.81
C GLY A 11 16.95 4.48 37.36
N THR A 12 16.65 3.21 37.09
CA THR A 12 16.41 2.73 35.72
C THR A 12 15.12 3.35 35.23
N LEU A 13 15.22 4.48 34.53
CA LEU A 13 14.18 4.94 33.62
C LEU A 13 14.02 3.85 32.56
N ALA A 14 12.97 3.05 32.68
CA ALA A 14 12.56 2.14 31.62
C ALA A 14 12.08 3.01 30.45
N PHE A 15 12.97 3.32 29.52
CA PHE A 15 12.58 3.76 28.20
C PHE A 15 11.80 2.60 27.58
N THR A 16 10.47 2.71 27.54
CA THR A 16 9.65 1.85 26.69
C THR A 16 9.97 2.24 25.26
N ASN A 17 11.03 1.67 24.69
CA ASN A 17 11.21 1.68 23.25
C ASN A 17 9.98 0.99 22.67
N ALA A 18 9.09 1.77 22.08
CA ALA A 18 7.91 1.21 21.44
C ALA A 18 8.40 0.24 20.35
N GLN A 19 7.92 -1.00 20.41
CA GLN A 19 8.34 -2.03 19.46
C GLN A 19 7.68 -1.72 18.12
N ALA A 20 8.48 -1.74 17.05
CA ALA A 20 7.92 -1.70 15.70
C ALA A 20 6.98 -2.91 15.50
N ALA A 21 5.88 -2.68 14.78
CA ALA A 21 4.87 -3.66 14.46
C ALA A 21 4.82 -3.85 12.94
N THR A 22 4.58 -5.09 12.52
CA THR A 22 4.45 -5.47 11.11
C THR A 22 3.03 -5.85 10.78
N VAL A 23 2.64 -5.69 9.52
CA VAL A 23 1.35 -6.13 8.97
C VAL A 23 1.35 -7.64 8.67
N SER A 24 0.30 -8.36 9.07
CA SER A 24 0.18 -9.82 8.93
C SER A 24 -1.15 -10.28 8.30
N GLY A 25 -1.46 -9.78 7.11
CA GLY A 25 -2.66 -10.16 6.34
C GLY A 25 -3.74 -9.07 6.33
N GLY A 26 -4.98 -9.43 5.98
CA GLY A 26 -6.08 -8.47 5.83
C GLY A 26 -6.41 -8.15 4.36
N SER A 27 -7.12 -7.06 4.14
CA SER A 27 -7.54 -6.65 2.80
C SER A 27 -7.82 -5.16 2.67
N LEU A 28 -7.69 -4.67 1.44
CA LEU A 28 -8.19 -3.39 0.97
C LEU A 28 -9.44 -3.64 0.13
N ILE A 29 -10.49 -2.86 0.35
CA ILE A 29 -11.70 -2.84 -0.49
C ILE A 29 -11.80 -1.47 -1.13
N LEU A 30 -11.96 -1.45 -2.46
CA LEU A 30 -12.26 -0.24 -3.21
C LEU A 30 -13.72 -0.22 -3.63
N ASN A 31 -14.34 0.96 -3.51
CA ASN A 31 -15.62 1.29 -4.14
C ASN A 31 -15.41 2.54 -4.98
N ILE A 32 -15.42 2.36 -6.30
CA ILE A 32 -15.20 3.42 -7.27
C ILE A 32 -16.57 3.89 -7.75
N ASP A 33 -16.80 5.21 -7.66
CA ASP A 33 -17.96 5.83 -8.27
C ASP A 33 -17.71 5.90 -9.78
N ARG A 34 -18.55 5.16 -10.51
CA ARG A 34 -18.47 4.97 -11.94
C ARG A 34 -18.58 6.29 -12.70
N ASP A 35 -19.55 7.13 -12.33
CA ASP A 35 -19.83 8.36 -13.05
C ASP A 35 -18.79 9.44 -12.72
N ALA A 36 -18.35 9.50 -11.45
CA ALA A 36 -17.25 10.39 -11.06
C ALA A 36 -15.94 10.00 -11.76
N LEU A 37 -15.63 8.70 -11.85
CA LEU A 37 -14.44 8.22 -12.58
C LEU A 37 -14.49 8.60 -14.06
N ALA A 38 -15.64 8.42 -14.71
CA ALA A 38 -15.79 8.78 -16.13
C ALA A 38 -15.73 10.29 -16.34
N ALA A 39 -16.35 11.08 -15.47
CA ALA A 39 -16.42 12.54 -15.61
C ALA A 39 -15.05 13.23 -15.59
N GLY A 40 -14.04 12.67 -14.91
CA GLY A 40 -12.69 13.23 -14.89
C GLY A 40 -11.79 12.78 -16.02
N VAL A 41 -12.18 11.79 -16.85
CA VAL A 41 -11.38 11.32 -17.99
C VAL A 41 -11.90 11.96 -19.27
N THR A 42 -11.07 12.78 -19.92
CA THR A 42 -11.47 13.54 -21.13
C THR A 42 -11.34 12.75 -22.44
N MET A 43 -10.82 11.52 -22.38
CA MET A 43 -10.81 10.61 -23.53
C MET A 43 -12.22 10.06 -23.76
N ASP A 44 -12.97 10.75 -24.60
CA ASP A 44 -14.37 10.43 -24.91
C ASP A 44 -14.58 10.57 -26.42
N ASN A 45 -14.64 9.43 -27.12
CA ASN A 45 -14.68 9.39 -28.59
C ASN A 45 -16.01 8.87 -29.13
N THR A 46 -16.83 8.28 -28.28
CA THR A 46 -18.10 7.64 -28.61
C THR A 46 -19.15 7.98 -27.56
N PRO A 47 -20.42 7.54 -27.71
CA PRO A 47 -21.42 7.71 -26.65
C PRO A 47 -21.21 6.82 -25.40
N ALA A 48 -20.16 6.00 -25.36
CA ALA A 48 -19.83 5.19 -24.19
C ALA A 48 -19.20 6.06 -23.08
N PRO A 49 -19.25 5.66 -21.80
CA PRO A 49 -18.40 6.28 -20.79
C PRO A 49 -16.91 6.26 -21.19
N SER A 50 -16.22 7.38 -20.93
CA SER A 50 -14.79 7.57 -21.20
C SER A 50 -13.90 6.49 -20.57
N ILE A 51 -14.30 5.96 -19.42
CA ILE A 51 -13.65 4.84 -18.73
C ILE A 51 -14.67 4.08 -17.88
N TYR A 52 -14.50 2.77 -17.74
CA TYR A 52 -15.26 1.95 -16.79
C TYR A 52 -14.51 0.68 -16.40
N VAL A 53 -14.92 0.04 -15.30
CA VAL A 53 -14.34 -1.22 -14.84
C VAL A 53 -14.87 -2.37 -15.70
N GLU A 54 -13.98 -3.01 -16.46
CA GLU A 54 -14.32 -4.14 -17.32
C GLU A 54 -14.16 -5.47 -16.59
N GLU A 55 -13.12 -5.61 -15.75
CA GLU A 55 -12.88 -6.84 -15.02
C GLU A 55 -12.08 -6.60 -13.73
N PHE A 56 -12.34 -7.41 -12.70
CA PHE A 56 -11.56 -7.45 -11.47
C PHE A 56 -11.07 -8.87 -11.21
N PHE A 57 -9.74 -9.00 -11.10
CA PHE A 57 -9.06 -10.24 -10.77
C PHE A 57 -8.60 -10.17 -9.31
N GLY A 58 -9.34 -10.80 -8.40
CA GLY A 58 -8.90 -10.99 -7.01
C GLY A 58 -7.77 -12.01 -6.91
N ALA A 59 -7.95 -13.06 -6.11
CA ALA A 59 -6.96 -14.13 -5.95
C ALA A 59 -6.56 -14.83 -7.28
N SER A 60 -7.45 -14.84 -8.27
CA SER A 60 -7.18 -15.42 -9.60
C SER A 60 -6.11 -14.67 -10.38
N ALA A 61 -5.76 -13.44 -10.00
CA ALA A 61 -4.68 -12.71 -10.63
C ALA A 61 -3.33 -13.42 -10.44
N ALA A 62 -3.10 -14.10 -9.31
CA ALA A 62 -1.80 -14.64 -8.95
C ALA A 62 -1.17 -15.60 -9.99
N SER A 63 -2.00 -16.28 -10.79
CA SER A 63 -1.54 -17.25 -11.81
C SER A 63 -1.50 -16.68 -13.24
N LYS A 64 -1.78 -15.39 -13.42
CA LYS A 64 -1.89 -14.76 -14.75
C LYS A 64 -0.69 -13.85 -15.05
N THR A 65 -0.18 -13.93 -16.27
CA THR A 65 0.76 -12.94 -16.82
C THR A 65 0.07 -11.59 -17.04
N GLN A 66 0.84 -10.51 -17.16
CA GLN A 66 0.30 -9.20 -17.51
C GLN A 66 -0.50 -9.23 -18.82
N SER A 67 0.02 -9.94 -19.84
CA SER A 67 -0.66 -10.06 -21.13
C SER A 67 -2.02 -10.76 -21.00
N GLN A 68 -2.10 -11.81 -20.17
CA GLN A 68 -3.36 -12.50 -19.90
C GLN A 68 -4.35 -11.61 -19.16
N LEU A 69 -3.90 -10.84 -18.17
CA LEU A 69 -4.76 -9.90 -17.47
C LEU A 69 -5.30 -8.82 -18.41
N LEU A 70 -4.50 -8.36 -19.36
CA LEU A 70 -4.90 -7.33 -20.32
C LEU A 70 -5.83 -7.87 -21.42
N ASN A 71 -5.61 -9.11 -21.88
CA ASN A 71 -6.18 -9.61 -23.13
C ASN A 71 -7.13 -10.82 -22.98
N ASP A 72 -6.99 -11.65 -21.93
CA ASP A 72 -7.85 -12.81 -21.76
C ASP A 72 -9.27 -12.40 -21.34
N ASN A 73 -10.23 -13.31 -21.56
CA ASN A 73 -11.64 -13.14 -21.21
C ASN A 73 -12.30 -11.93 -21.89
N THR A 74 -11.88 -11.66 -23.11
CA THR A 74 -12.41 -10.61 -23.95
C THR A 74 -13.93 -10.79 -24.15
N PRO A 75 -14.75 -9.74 -24.01
CA PRO A 75 -16.16 -9.84 -24.31
C PRO A 75 -16.40 -10.24 -25.77
N ALA A 76 -17.48 -10.97 -26.03
CA ALA A 76 -17.81 -11.41 -27.39
C ALA A 76 -18.08 -10.22 -28.34
N ASP A 77 -18.54 -9.10 -27.80
CA ASP A 77 -18.85 -7.87 -28.53
C ASP A 77 -18.17 -6.66 -27.90
N TRP A 78 -17.27 -6.02 -28.64
CA TRP A 78 -16.53 -4.84 -28.22
C TRP A 78 -17.33 -3.54 -28.33
N SER A 79 -18.48 -3.59 -29.01
CA SER A 79 -19.36 -2.44 -29.20
C SER A 79 -20.44 -2.32 -28.12
N ASP A 80 -20.67 -3.39 -27.35
CA ASP A 80 -21.63 -3.43 -26.24
C ASP A 80 -20.95 -3.11 -24.90
N TYR A 81 -20.65 -1.83 -24.66
CA TYR A 81 -19.97 -1.41 -23.42
C TYR A 81 -20.79 -1.73 -22.17
N ALA A 82 -22.12 -1.62 -22.25
CA ALA A 82 -23.01 -1.83 -21.11
C ALA A 82 -23.02 -3.30 -20.65
N ALA A 83 -22.92 -4.25 -21.58
CA ALA A 83 -22.78 -5.67 -21.24
C ALA A 83 -21.38 -6.03 -20.70
N ASN A 84 -20.38 -5.19 -20.97
CA ASN A 84 -18.98 -5.43 -20.64
C ASN A 84 -18.52 -4.76 -19.34
N GLU A 85 -19.35 -3.88 -18.79
CA GLU A 85 -19.10 -3.16 -17.55
C GLU A 85 -19.49 -4.04 -16.34
N ILE A 86 -18.62 -4.08 -15.32
CA ILE A 86 -18.93 -4.73 -14.03
C ILE A 86 -19.12 -3.69 -12.92
N PRO A 87 -19.85 -4.02 -11.85
CA PRO A 87 -19.92 -3.16 -10.68
C PRO A 87 -18.53 -2.86 -10.10
N ALA A 88 -18.20 -1.58 -9.94
CA ALA A 88 -16.92 -1.11 -9.40
C ALA A 88 -16.91 -0.99 -7.87
N THR A 89 -17.68 -1.84 -7.18
CA THR A 89 -17.88 -1.83 -5.72
C THR A 89 -17.49 -3.15 -5.10
N GLY A 90 -16.92 -3.14 -3.89
CA GLY A 90 -16.49 -4.36 -3.21
C GLY A 90 -15.25 -5.00 -3.83
N LEU A 91 -14.42 -4.22 -4.53
CA LEU A 91 -13.21 -4.71 -5.19
C LEU A 91 -12.14 -5.01 -4.14
N GLN A 92 -12.07 -6.26 -3.72
CA GLN A 92 -11.25 -6.68 -2.58
C GLN A 92 -9.86 -7.18 -3.02
N TYR A 93 -8.83 -6.46 -2.58
CA TYR A 93 -7.43 -6.84 -2.72
C TYR A 93 -6.94 -7.49 -1.42
N ALA A 94 -6.27 -8.63 -1.52
CA ALA A 94 -5.73 -9.33 -0.36
C ALA A 94 -4.35 -8.76 0.01
N VAL A 95 -4.06 -8.61 1.30
CA VAL A 95 -2.71 -8.23 1.74
C VAL A 95 -1.75 -9.39 1.52
N ASN A 96 -0.64 -9.12 0.82
CA ASN A 96 0.43 -10.07 0.60
C ASN A 96 1.21 -10.35 1.88
N GLY A 97 1.76 -11.55 2.00
CA GLY A 97 2.67 -11.90 3.09
C GLY A 97 4.07 -11.29 2.93
N LEU A 98 4.94 -11.59 3.89
CA LEU A 98 6.38 -11.26 3.84
C LEU A 98 7.10 -11.95 2.68
N ASN A 99 6.57 -13.09 2.24
CA ASN A 99 7.05 -13.84 1.08
C ASN A 99 5.92 -13.96 0.07
N ILE A 100 6.26 -13.85 -1.21
CA ILE A 100 5.34 -14.06 -2.33
C ILE A 100 5.93 -15.12 -3.26
N ASP A 101 5.07 -15.79 -4.00
CA ASP A 101 5.49 -16.70 -5.07
C ASP A 101 6.17 -15.94 -6.21
N ALA A 102 6.89 -16.67 -7.06
CA ALA A 102 7.52 -16.09 -8.23
C ALA A 102 6.47 -15.45 -9.15
N ASN A 103 6.71 -14.19 -9.52
CA ASN A 103 5.80 -13.42 -10.36
C ASN A 103 5.67 -14.06 -11.76
N PRO A 104 4.44 -14.23 -12.28
CA PRO A 104 4.24 -14.52 -13.69
C PRO A 104 4.84 -13.43 -14.58
N ALA A 105 5.07 -13.74 -15.87
CA ALA A 105 5.69 -12.79 -16.79
C ALA A 105 4.95 -11.43 -16.84
N GLY A 106 5.72 -10.34 -16.73
CA GLY A 106 5.21 -8.95 -16.74
C GLY A 106 4.52 -8.50 -15.44
N ARG A 107 4.56 -9.33 -14.39
CA ARG A 107 4.01 -9.00 -13.07
C ARG A 107 5.10 -8.55 -12.12
N GLU A 108 4.74 -7.66 -11.22
CA GLU A 108 5.65 -7.13 -10.19
C GLU A 108 4.95 -7.05 -8.84
N ASN A 109 4.19 -8.10 -8.47
CA ASN A 109 3.59 -8.20 -7.15
C ASN A 109 4.69 -8.06 -6.08
N ARG A 110 4.40 -7.35 -4.99
CA ARG A 110 5.38 -7.02 -3.94
C ARG A 110 5.00 -7.65 -2.60
N PRO A 111 5.96 -8.14 -1.81
CA PRO A 111 5.70 -8.59 -0.44
C PRO A 111 5.36 -7.40 0.46
N THR A 112 4.67 -7.65 1.56
CA THR A 112 4.48 -6.63 2.59
C THR A 112 5.75 -6.47 3.41
N THR A 113 6.24 -5.24 3.53
CA THR A 113 7.42 -4.84 4.32
C THR A 113 7.11 -3.74 5.32
N PHE A 114 5.83 -3.38 5.46
CA PHE A 114 5.39 -2.25 6.26
C PHE A 114 5.67 -2.44 7.76
N GLU A 115 6.35 -1.45 8.32
CA GLU A 115 6.70 -1.37 9.74
C GLU A 115 6.37 0.01 10.30
N PHE A 116 5.87 0.05 11.54
CA PHE A 116 5.59 1.29 12.24
C PHE A 116 5.58 1.10 13.76
N ASN A 117 5.71 2.19 14.52
CA ASN A 117 5.47 2.26 15.95
C ASN A 117 3.96 2.38 16.23
N PRO A 118 3.33 1.45 16.97
CA PRO A 118 1.91 1.52 17.33
C PRO A 118 1.45 2.80 18.03
N GLY A 119 2.35 3.50 18.74
CA GLY A 119 2.07 4.78 19.38
C GLY A 119 2.25 6.01 18.48
N ASP A 120 2.79 5.82 17.27
CA ASP A 120 3.10 6.89 16.32
C ASP A 120 3.12 6.34 14.88
N LEU A 121 1.97 5.94 14.36
CA LEU A 121 1.86 5.35 13.02
C LEU A 121 2.44 6.28 11.94
N LEU A 122 1.96 7.52 11.88
CA LEU A 122 2.34 8.46 10.82
C LEU A 122 3.79 8.95 10.98
N GLY A 123 4.30 9.11 12.21
CA GLY A 123 5.69 9.54 12.42
C GLY A 123 6.75 8.46 12.21
N SER A 124 6.36 7.19 12.01
CA SER A 124 7.30 6.07 11.96
C SER A 124 7.03 5.02 10.89
N ALA A 125 5.96 5.17 10.12
CA ALA A 125 5.61 4.29 9.02
C ALA A 125 6.74 4.23 7.99
N THR A 126 7.16 3.03 7.63
CA THR A 126 8.16 2.75 6.59
C THR A 126 7.81 1.47 5.84
N GLY A 127 8.35 1.31 4.63
CA GLY A 127 8.06 0.16 3.78
C GLY A 127 6.69 0.27 3.10
N ASN A 128 6.15 -0.86 2.66
CA ASN A 128 4.89 -0.91 1.92
C ASN A 128 4.03 -2.12 2.29
N ILE A 129 2.73 -2.01 2.03
CA ILE A 129 1.77 -3.10 2.19
C ILE A 129 1.44 -3.61 0.79
N GLY A 130 1.93 -4.79 0.43
CA GLY A 130 1.66 -5.39 -0.88
C GLY A 130 0.22 -5.89 -0.97
N LEU A 131 -0.41 -5.69 -2.13
CA LEU A 131 -1.81 -6.01 -2.39
C LEU A 131 -1.95 -6.91 -3.62
N GLY A 132 -2.45 -8.12 -3.38
CA GLY A 132 -2.80 -9.06 -4.42
C GLY A 132 -4.14 -8.71 -5.07
N GLY A 133 -4.10 -8.50 -6.39
CA GLY A 133 -5.27 -8.25 -7.22
C GLY A 133 -4.93 -7.33 -8.39
N VAL A 134 -5.80 -7.33 -9.40
CA VAL A 134 -5.65 -6.50 -10.60
C VAL A 134 -7.03 -6.04 -11.05
N ILE A 135 -7.17 -4.75 -11.30
CA ILE A 135 -8.34 -4.16 -11.95
C ILE A 135 -8.01 -3.85 -13.41
N ARG A 136 -8.95 -4.14 -14.29
CA ARG A 136 -8.88 -3.78 -15.71
C ARG A 136 -9.97 -2.78 -16.04
N PHE A 137 -9.56 -1.68 -16.66
CA PHE A 137 -10.48 -0.68 -17.16
C PHE A 137 -10.56 -0.76 -18.68
N ARG A 138 -11.76 -0.55 -19.20
CA ARG A 138 -12.00 -0.12 -20.57
C ARG A 138 -11.81 1.39 -20.64
N VAL A 139 -11.18 1.89 -21.69
CA VAL A 139 -11.09 3.33 -21.97
C VAL A 139 -11.64 3.62 -23.37
N ASP A 140 -12.50 4.63 -23.49
CA ASP A 140 -13.13 5.02 -24.75
C ASP A 140 -12.21 5.90 -25.61
N VAL A 141 -11.36 5.22 -26.38
CA VAL A 141 -10.57 5.85 -27.45
C VAL A 141 -11.01 5.33 -28.80
N ASN A 142 -10.58 6.00 -29.89
CA ASN A 142 -10.81 5.60 -31.29
C ASN A 142 -10.35 4.16 -31.66
N ARG A 143 -9.83 3.41 -30.68
CA ARG A 143 -9.52 2.00 -30.78
C ARG A 143 -10.44 1.23 -29.83
N SER A 144 -11.42 0.50 -30.39
CA SER A 144 -12.46 -0.24 -29.66
C SER A 144 -11.95 -1.30 -28.69
N ASN A 145 -10.66 -1.65 -28.72
CA ASN A 145 -10.04 -2.63 -27.83
C ASN A 145 -9.10 -2.05 -26.76
N ASN A 146 -9.14 -0.75 -26.52
CA ASN A 146 -8.23 -0.11 -25.59
C ASN A 146 -8.56 -0.47 -24.13
N ARG A 147 -7.52 -0.83 -23.38
CA ARG A 147 -7.60 -1.27 -21.99
C ARG A 147 -6.37 -0.82 -21.24
N ILE A 148 -6.57 -0.58 -19.96
CA ILE A 148 -5.48 -0.42 -19.00
C ILE A 148 -5.69 -1.38 -17.85
N VAL A 149 -4.59 -1.83 -17.25
CA VAL A 149 -4.61 -2.65 -16.03
C VAL A 149 -3.86 -1.91 -14.95
N MET A 150 -4.40 -1.95 -13.74
CA MET A 150 -3.71 -1.52 -12.53
C MET A 150 -3.75 -2.66 -11.53
N GLY A 151 -2.62 -2.95 -10.90
CA GLY A 151 -2.52 -4.10 -10.02
C GLY A 151 -1.12 -4.30 -9.52
N ASP A 152 -0.93 -5.43 -8.84
CA ASP A 152 0.30 -5.66 -8.07
C ASP A 152 0.57 -4.53 -7.09
N MET A 153 -0.50 -3.87 -6.61
CA MET A 153 -0.38 -2.57 -5.97
C MET A 153 0.30 -2.66 -4.62
N THR A 154 0.84 -1.55 -4.16
CA THR A 154 1.17 -1.32 -2.75
C THR A 154 0.31 -0.21 -2.17
N LEU A 155 0.02 -0.31 -0.87
CA LEU A 155 -0.40 0.82 -0.05
C LEU A 155 0.84 1.38 0.66
N GLU A 156 1.12 2.65 0.41
CA GLU A 156 2.34 3.33 0.86
C GLU A 156 2.01 4.65 1.55
N TYR A 157 2.82 5.04 2.53
CA TYR A 157 2.71 6.33 3.21
C TYR A 157 3.92 7.19 2.90
N HIS A 158 3.64 8.37 2.36
CA HIS A 158 4.58 9.38 1.90
C HIS A 158 4.35 10.67 2.71
N PRO A 159 5.04 10.86 3.84
CA PRO A 159 4.76 11.96 4.79
C PRO A 159 4.93 13.35 4.16
N GLU A 160 5.76 13.49 3.14
CA GLU A 160 5.94 14.73 2.40
C GLU A 160 4.71 15.16 1.58
N LEU A 161 3.77 14.24 1.34
CA LEU A 161 2.52 14.50 0.63
C LEU A 161 1.35 14.78 1.58
N GLU A 162 1.52 14.57 2.87
CA GLU A 162 0.47 14.83 3.86
C GLU A 162 0.17 16.33 3.93
N ALA A 163 -1.12 16.66 3.82
CA ALA A 163 -1.61 18.04 3.81
C ALA A 163 -0.96 18.97 2.77
N ALA A 164 -0.29 18.41 1.75
CA ALA A 164 0.24 19.20 0.62
C ALA A 164 -0.92 19.93 -0.10
N THR A 165 -2.11 19.35 -0.04
CA THR A 165 -3.36 20.00 -0.39
C THR A 165 -4.51 19.55 0.54
N PRO A 166 -5.66 20.23 0.57
CA PRO A 166 -6.76 19.91 1.48
C PRO A 166 -7.23 18.44 1.41
N GLY A 167 -7.11 17.73 2.52
CA GLY A 167 -7.54 16.34 2.63
C GLY A 167 -6.54 15.32 2.10
N ARG A 168 -5.43 15.71 1.46
CA ARG A 168 -4.40 14.76 1.03
C ARG A 168 -3.73 14.13 2.24
N SER A 169 -3.73 12.80 2.32
CA SER A 169 -3.38 12.07 3.55
C SER A 169 -1.94 11.58 3.64
N GLY A 170 -1.16 11.73 2.57
CA GLY A 170 0.14 11.07 2.42
C GLY A 170 0.04 9.59 2.03
N TRP A 171 -1.13 8.95 2.15
CA TRP A 171 -1.31 7.57 1.69
C TRP A 171 -1.59 7.51 0.18
N LEU A 172 -0.97 6.54 -0.49
CA LEU A 172 -1.11 6.28 -1.92
C LEU A 172 -1.34 4.80 -2.19
N LEU A 173 -2.10 4.50 -3.24
CA LEU A 173 -2.04 3.20 -3.90
C LEU A 173 -1.13 3.32 -5.11
N VAL A 174 -0.06 2.54 -5.15
CA VAL A 174 0.94 2.56 -6.22
C VAL A 174 0.79 1.31 -7.06
N ASN A 175 0.66 1.49 -8.37
CA ASN A 175 0.67 0.42 -9.37
C ASN A 175 2.07 -0.11 -9.59
N HIS A 176 2.21 -1.42 -9.79
CA HIS A 176 3.48 -2.03 -10.20
C HIS A 176 3.35 -2.91 -11.45
N ILE A 177 2.13 -3.12 -11.97
CA ILE A 177 2.00 -3.90 -13.20
C ILE A 177 2.43 -3.06 -14.42
N GLY A 178 3.49 -3.49 -15.10
CA GLY A 178 4.06 -2.83 -16.28
C GLY A 178 4.98 -1.65 -15.96
N PHE A 179 4.57 -0.71 -15.11
CA PHE A 179 5.39 0.41 -14.63
C PHE A 179 4.88 0.95 -13.28
N ASP A 180 5.79 1.57 -12.53
CA ASP A 180 5.46 2.22 -11.26
C ASP A 180 4.72 3.54 -11.52
N ALA A 181 3.53 3.69 -10.92
CA ALA A 181 2.76 4.93 -10.96
C ALA A 181 1.75 5.00 -9.83
N ASP A 182 1.42 6.20 -9.38
CA ASP A 182 0.33 6.43 -8.43
C ASP A 182 -0.98 6.02 -9.11
N ALA A 183 -1.55 4.89 -8.68
CA ALA A 183 -2.85 4.42 -9.15
C ALA A 183 -3.96 5.31 -8.57
N PHE A 184 -3.94 5.52 -7.26
CA PHE A 184 -4.92 6.35 -6.58
C PHE A 184 -4.26 7.17 -5.48
N GLU A 185 -4.64 8.44 -5.40
CA GLU A 185 -4.37 9.27 -4.23
C GLU A 185 -5.45 9.04 -3.17
N LEU A 186 -5.05 8.93 -1.90
CA LEU A 186 -6.00 8.70 -0.81
C LEU A 186 -6.22 9.98 -0.01
N PHE A 187 -7.48 10.32 0.16
CA PHE A 187 -7.91 11.56 0.80
C PHE A 187 -8.72 11.29 2.05
N ASP A 188 -8.69 12.25 2.98
CA ASP A 188 -9.52 12.29 4.19
C ASP A 188 -9.40 11.00 5.01
N VAL A 189 -8.17 10.48 5.09
CA VAL A 189 -7.90 9.16 5.67
C VAL A 189 -7.98 9.22 7.20
N SER A 190 -8.87 8.40 7.74
CA SER A 190 -8.95 8.11 9.17
C SER A 190 -8.24 6.79 9.47
N THR A 191 -7.28 6.83 10.39
CA THR A 191 -6.58 5.64 10.88
C THR A 191 -7.05 5.30 12.29
N ASN A 192 -7.29 4.02 12.57
CA ASN A 192 -7.59 3.55 13.93
C ASN A 192 -6.85 2.24 14.21
N LEU A 193 -6.17 2.18 15.36
CA LEU A 193 -5.54 0.97 15.86
C LEU A 193 -6.22 0.57 17.17
N THR A 194 -6.98 -0.52 17.13
CA THR A 194 -7.66 -1.07 18.31
C THR A 194 -7.18 -2.49 18.57
N GLY A 195 -6.43 -2.67 19.66
CA GLY A 195 -5.71 -3.93 19.90
C GLY A 195 -4.69 -4.19 18.79
N ASN A 196 -4.82 -5.31 18.10
CA ASN A 196 -3.96 -5.69 16.98
C ASN A 196 -4.61 -5.43 15.62
N ASN A 197 -5.69 -4.64 15.55
CA ASN A 197 -6.40 -4.37 14.32
C ASN A 197 -6.18 -2.91 13.88
N LEU A 198 -5.49 -2.74 12.76
CA LEU A 198 -5.29 -1.44 12.12
C LEU A 198 -6.31 -1.30 10.99
N THR A 199 -7.07 -0.21 11.02
CA THR A 199 -8.03 0.15 9.97
C THR A 199 -7.70 1.53 9.40
N LEU A 200 -7.75 1.64 8.07
CA LEU A 200 -7.69 2.91 7.36
C LEU A 200 -8.95 3.04 6.50
N THR A 201 -9.59 4.21 6.50
CA THR A 201 -10.77 4.50 5.67
C THR A 201 -10.69 5.90 5.13
N GLY A 202 -11.12 6.12 3.90
CA GLY A 202 -11.11 7.45 3.29
C GLY A 202 -11.67 7.46 1.88
N ASN A 203 -11.39 8.54 1.16
CA ASN A 203 -11.81 8.76 -0.20
C ASN A 203 -10.71 8.39 -1.20
N LEU A 204 -11.11 7.97 -2.39
CA LEU A 204 -10.23 7.74 -3.55
C LEU A 204 -10.23 8.99 -4.43
N GLY A 205 -9.07 9.39 -4.92
CA GLY A 205 -8.94 10.35 -6.02
C GLY A 205 -8.04 9.79 -7.12
N TYR A 206 -7.95 10.52 -8.23
CA TYR A 206 -7.07 10.17 -9.34
C TYR A 206 -5.61 10.18 -8.90
N GLY A 207 -4.87 9.11 -9.20
CA GLY A 207 -3.41 9.14 -9.19
C GLY A 207 -2.83 9.67 -10.51
N TRP A 208 -1.54 9.98 -10.51
CA TRP A 208 -0.79 10.41 -11.71
C TRP A 208 -0.88 9.41 -12.86
N GLY A 209 -1.12 8.13 -12.55
CA GLY A 209 -1.37 7.08 -13.53
C GLY A 209 -2.55 7.38 -14.46
N PHE A 210 -3.47 8.30 -14.12
CA PHE A 210 -4.59 8.67 -14.98
C PHE A 210 -4.35 9.90 -15.87
N ASP A 211 -3.26 10.64 -15.69
CA ASP A 211 -3.01 11.89 -16.45
C ASP A 211 -2.89 11.62 -17.96
N HIS A 212 -2.31 10.48 -18.34
CA HIS A 212 -2.22 10.06 -19.74
C HIS A 212 -3.59 9.75 -20.39
N LEU A 213 -4.66 9.66 -19.59
CA LEU A 213 -6.04 9.52 -20.04
C LEU A 213 -6.77 10.87 -20.08
N GLY A 214 -6.06 11.99 -19.82
CA GLY A 214 -6.65 13.32 -19.74
C GLY A 214 -7.27 13.66 -18.39
N ALA A 215 -6.92 12.94 -17.32
CA ALA A 215 -7.45 13.20 -15.98
C ALA A 215 -6.69 14.26 -15.17
N GLU A 216 -5.73 14.98 -15.77
CA GLU A 216 -4.87 15.93 -15.08
C GLU A 216 -5.68 17.01 -14.34
N ASP A 217 -6.65 17.63 -15.02
CA ASP A 217 -7.50 18.67 -14.40
C ASP A 217 -8.30 18.11 -13.23
N ALA A 218 -8.88 16.92 -13.38
CA ALA A 218 -9.66 16.26 -12.34
C ALA A 218 -8.79 15.85 -11.13
N ARG A 219 -7.54 15.44 -11.39
CA ARG A 219 -6.55 15.14 -10.34
C ARG A 219 -6.11 16.41 -9.62
N LEU A 220 -5.78 17.47 -10.33
CA LEU A 220 -5.36 18.76 -9.76
C LEU A 220 -6.50 19.45 -8.99
N SER A 221 -7.75 19.18 -9.37
CA SER A 221 -8.94 19.60 -8.60
C SER A 221 -9.31 18.61 -7.49
N GLU A 222 -8.50 17.57 -7.26
CA GLU A 222 -8.65 16.58 -6.20
C GLU A 222 -10.01 15.88 -6.23
N THR A 223 -10.50 15.57 -7.42
CA THR A 223 -11.82 14.97 -7.59
C THR A 223 -11.89 13.63 -6.85
N ARG A 224 -12.90 13.49 -5.98
CA ARG A 224 -13.17 12.22 -5.29
C ARG A 224 -13.94 11.30 -6.23
N ILE A 225 -13.41 10.11 -6.46
CA ILE A 225 -13.93 9.09 -7.38
C ILE A 225 -14.37 7.82 -6.66
N GLY A 226 -14.55 7.88 -5.35
CA GLY A 226 -14.96 6.72 -4.57
C GLY A 226 -14.42 6.75 -3.15
N ASN A 227 -14.45 5.59 -2.51
CA ASN A 227 -13.92 5.38 -1.16
C ASN A 227 -13.20 4.04 -1.05
N PHE A 228 -12.41 3.92 0.02
CA PHE A 228 -11.72 2.69 0.37
C PHE A 228 -11.88 2.36 1.84
N SER A 229 -11.77 1.06 2.13
CA SER A 229 -11.57 0.56 3.49
C SER A 229 -10.46 -0.47 3.50
N PHE A 230 -9.50 -0.26 4.38
CA PHE A 230 -8.39 -1.17 4.62
C PHE A 230 -8.47 -1.67 6.05
N GLN A 231 -8.27 -2.97 6.21
CA GLN A 231 -8.21 -3.61 7.52
C GLN A 231 -7.11 -4.65 7.54
N THR A 232 -6.30 -4.62 8.59
CA THR A 232 -5.20 -5.57 8.79
C THR A 232 -4.97 -5.92 10.25
N THR A 233 -4.37 -7.09 10.47
CA THR A 233 -3.82 -7.47 11.76
C THR A 233 -2.36 -7.03 11.84
N VAL A 234 -1.98 -6.41 12.94
CA VAL A 234 -0.60 -6.01 13.24
C VAL A 234 -0.01 -6.88 14.34
N VAL A 235 1.26 -7.23 14.21
CA VAL A 235 1.98 -8.06 15.16
C VAL A 235 3.20 -7.27 15.65
N PRO A 236 3.35 -7.05 16.98
CA PRO A 236 4.57 -6.47 17.51
C PRO A 236 5.79 -7.33 17.20
N LEU A 237 6.90 -6.73 16.78
CA LEU A 237 8.16 -7.43 16.61
C LEU A 237 8.62 -7.97 17.97
N PRO A 238 8.92 -9.28 18.11
CA PRO A 238 9.33 -9.84 19.39
C PRO A 238 10.56 -9.12 19.96
N ALA A 239 10.50 -8.71 21.24
CA ALA A 239 11.63 -8.13 21.97
C ALA A 239 12.93 -8.96 21.87
N ALA A 240 12.78 -10.27 21.65
CA ALA A 240 13.86 -11.23 21.48
C ALA A 240 14.83 -10.86 20.34
N VAL A 241 14.37 -10.28 19.23
CA VAL A 241 15.27 -9.90 18.11
C VAL A 241 16.31 -8.88 18.57
N TRP A 242 15.88 -7.90 19.38
CA TRP A 242 16.78 -6.92 19.98
C TRP A 242 17.63 -7.48 21.11
N LEU A 243 17.10 -8.42 21.90
CA LEU A 243 17.89 -9.13 22.92
C LEU A 243 18.99 -10.00 22.30
N PHE A 244 18.73 -10.63 21.16
CA PHE A 244 19.74 -11.39 20.42
C PHE A 244 20.78 -10.48 19.78
N ALA A 245 20.37 -9.38 19.13
CA ALA A 245 21.30 -8.42 18.53
C ALA A 245 22.20 -7.75 19.59
N SER A 246 21.62 -7.32 20.71
CA SER A 246 22.38 -6.72 21.82
C SER A 246 23.26 -7.74 22.56
N GLY A 247 22.80 -8.98 22.72
CA GLY A 247 23.60 -10.08 23.26
C GLY A 247 24.83 -10.39 22.39
N LEU A 248 24.67 -10.40 21.07
CA LEU A 248 25.77 -10.61 20.13
C LEU A 248 26.79 -9.46 20.19
N ALA A 249 26.32 -8.21 20.18
CA ALA A 249 27.18 -7.04 20.32
C ALA A 249 27.95 -7.04 21.66
N GLY A 250 27.29 -7.43 22.75
CA GLY A 250 27.92 -7.60 24.07
C GLY A 250 29.05 -8.64 24.06
N LEU A 251 28.89 -9.74 23.32
CA LEU A 251 29.95 -10.75 23.14
C LEU A 251 31.16 -10.21 22.35
N PHE A 252 30.94 -9.38 21.33
CA PHE A 252 32.03 -8.79 20.55
C PHE A 252 32.81 -7.73 21.33
N VAL A 253 32.15 -6.94 22.18
CA VAL A 253 32.81 -5.95 23.02
C VAL A 253 33.62 -6.62 24.14
N THR A 254 33.08 -7.64 24.79
CA THR A 254 33.75 -8.37 25.87
C THR A 254 34.91 -9.24 25.37
N SER A 255 34.82 -9.82 24.17
CA SER A 255 35.94 -10.56 23.55
C SER A 255 37.09 -9.66 23.09
N ARG A 256 36.81 -8.40 22.72
CA ARG A 256 37.86 -7.39 22.43
C ARG A 256 38.56 -6.91 23.71
N ALA A 257 37.85 -6.75 24.82
CA ALA A 257 38.42 -6.35 26.09
C ALA A 257 39.41 -7.39 26.67
N ARG A 258 39.18 -8.68 26.42
CA ARG A 258 40.08 -9.77 26.86
C ARG A 258 41.39 -9.89 26.06
N ARG A 259 41.56 -9.17 24.96
CA ARG A 259 42.82 -9.20 24.16
C ARG A 259 43.89 -8.20 24.60
N LYS A 260 43.67 -7.42 25.66
CA LYS A 260 44.68 -6.50 26.21
C LYS A 260 45.15 -6.92 27.61
N CYS A 261 45.82 -8.08 27.72
CA CYS A 261 46.78 -8.32 28.79
C CYS A 261 47.66 -9.56 28.47
N VAL A 262 48.58 -9.42 27.52
CA VAL A 262 49.85 -10.16 27.54
C VAL A 262 50.91 -9.15 27.12
N ALA A 263 51.60 -8.57 28.10
CA ALA A 263 52.88 -7.93 27.89
C ALA A 263 53.82 -8.53 28.95
N LEU A 264 54.91 -9.10 28.43
CA LEU A 264 56.04 -9.74 29.11
C LEU A 264 56.74 -8.81 30.10
#